data_AF-D4K3D8-F1
#
_entry.id   AF-D4K3D8-F1
#
_cell.length_a   1.000
_cell.length_b   1.000
_cell.length_c   1.000
_cell.angle_alpha   90.00
_cell.angle_beta   90.00
_cell.angle_gamma   90.00
#
_symmetry.space_group_name_H-M   'P 1'
#
loop_
_entity.id
_entity.type
_entity.pdbx_description
1 polymer ?
#
loop_
_entity_poly.entity_id
_entity_poly.type
_entity_poly.pdbx_seq_one_letter_code
_entity_poly.pdbx_strand_id
1 'polypeptide(L)'
;MREDGKTIALLYHATGVGKTITAATDAKAVGGRTLFLVNALKLASQAKDTFAKVWPEATLGEYTGSQKDVSQTVIFATVQSISKDLAKFSPTDFDYLIVDECHHAAANTYQKIFTYFHPKFILGLTATPERSDGEDMLELFQNVAHKMDLKTAVERGILVPIRCVRVKTNIDLTDVRINGIKYNSQDLESKLFIPERNQLTVDTYLKYVNGKKTVIFCASVDHAAEIAKLLRDNGVKAEAVSGRDRVEIRDKILKDYATGSTNVLCACDLLNEGWDSPHTTVLFMARPTMSKTIYMQQLGRGTRRCPGKDDLLVIDFVDNANMFNMPYSLHRVLDTSKYQPMAYVLAPENKRKLDQDMLFKGEKPEAWLDVPIDVDDYEIIDLFNWQNSVKDMISQIEFVRMVDVQSETVDRYIKDGKIKPDLSVPFGDKRMFHYFREESVRNIAKQYGWDLITPQNMADKFMKFIETMDMSFSYKPVLLKAIYEYMDSNGRVALPDVVDYFIDFYEDRKAHGMIAEKPNSIYQKGGYTKKDVEKNILSNPFKRFEDMRFLMRCKDVETVEVNPIIFRKLTRKD
;
A
#
# COMPACT_ATOMS: atom_id res chain seq x y z
N MET A 1 -27.05 -10.25 2.02
CA MET A 1 -26.21 -9.46 1.09
C MET A 1 -26.53 -9.73 -0.38
N ARG A 2 -26.28 -10.93 -0.93
CA ARG A 2 -26.66 -11.24 -2.33
C ARG A 2 -28.16 -11.14 -2.56
N GLU A 3 -28.96 -11.65 -1.62
CA GLU A 3 -30.43 -11.53 -1.61
C GLU A 3 -30.89 -10.06 -1.55
N ASP A 4 -30.09 -9.18 -0.94
CA ASP A 4 -30.35 -7.73 -0.86
C ASP A 4 -29.87 -6.97 -2.12
N GLY A 5 -29.51 -7.69 -3.19
CA GLY A 5 -29.03 -7.11 -4.45
C GLY A 5 -27.62 -6.54 -4.42
N LYS A 6 -26.82 -6.81 -3.37
CA LYS A 6 -25.42 -6.37 -3.33
C LYS A 6 -24.57 -7.24 -4.26
N THR A 7 -23.74 -6.60 -5.08
CA THR A 7 -22.85 -7.26 -6.06
C THR A 7 -21.38 -7.22 -5.66
N ILE A 8 -21.03 -6.50 -4.59
CA ILE A 8 -19.66 -6.37 -4.09
C ILE A 8 -19.61 -6.42 -2.57
N ALA A 9 -18.63 -7.16 -2.03
CA ALA A 9 -18.42 -7.29 -0.59
C ALA A 9 -16.95 -7.47 -0.21
N LEU A 10 -16.62 -7.11 1.03
CA LEU A 10 -15.31 -7.26 1.63
C LEU A 10 -15.30 -8.33 2.72
N LEU A 11 -14.35 -9.26 2.63
CA LEU A 11 -13.98 -10.17 3.70
C LEU A 11 -12.76 -9.59 4.44
N TYR A 12 -12.99 -9.00 5.60
CA TYR A 12 -11.92 -8.46 6.45
C TYR A 12 -11.48 -9.49 7.48
N HIS A 13 -10.40 -10.20 7.18
CA HIS A 13 -9.88 -11.28 8.03
C HIS A 13 -8.38 -11.13 8.22
N ALA A 14 -7.90 -11.24 9.45
CA ALA A 14 -6.48 -11.19 9.76
C ALA A 14 -5.69 -12.28 9.02
N THR A 15 -4.39 -12.06 8.89
CA THR A 15 -3.47 -13.09 8.39
C THR A 15 -3.51 -14.33 9.30
N GLY A 16 -3.56 -15.51 8.70
CA GLY A 16 -3.63 -16.79 9.44
C GLY A 16 -5.02 -17.28 9.80
N VAL A 17 -6.08 -16.49 9.57
CA VAL A 17 -7.49 -16.85 9.91
C VAL A 17 -8.17 -17.75 8.86
N GLY A 18 -7.55 -17.97 7.70
CA GLY A 18 -8.10 -18.87 6.67
C GLY A 18 -8.94 -18.18 5.60
N LYS A 19 -8.64 -16.92 5.25
CA LYS A 19 -9.27 -16.15 4.16
C LYS A 19 -9.57 -16.97 2.90
N THR A 20 -8.55 -17.66 2.39
CA THR A 20 -8.62 -18.44 1.16
C THR A 20 -9.57 -19.63 1.29
N ILE A 21 -9.66 -20.25 2.47
CA ILE A 21 -10.59 -21.35 2.74
C ILE A 21 -12.02 -20.81 2.72
N THR A 22 -12.29 -19.70 3.43
CA THR A 22 -13.62 -19.06 3.40
C THR A 22 -14.04 -18.68 2.00
N ALA A 23 -13.13 -18.08 1.22
CA ALA A 23 -13.38 -17.72 -0.17
C ALA A 23 -13.66 -18.96 -1.05
N ALA A 24 -12.92 -20.06 -0.86
CA ALA A 24 -13.15 -21.30 -1.59
C ALA A 24 -14.49 -21.95 -1.25
N THR A 25 -14.88 -21.96 0.03
CA THR A 25 -16.17 -22.51 0.48
C THR A 25 -17.33 -21.70 -0.07
N ASP A 26 -17.24 -20.38 -0.05
CA ASP A 26 -18.27 -19.50 -0.61
C ASP A 26 -18.34 -19.60 -2.15
N ALA A 27 -17.19 -19.67 -2.85
CA ALA A 27 -17.16 -19.93 -4.29
C ALA A 27 -17.83 -21.26 -4.67
N LYS A 28 -17.55 -22.33 -3.91
CA LYS A 28 -18.19 -23.64 -4.11
C LYS A 28 -19.69 -23.57 -3.89
N ALA A 29 -20.15 -22.84 -2.88
CA ALA A 29 -21.58 -22.69 -2.58
C ALA A 29 -22.33 -21.90 -3.65
N VAL A 30 -21.70 -20.87 -4.22
CA VAL A 30 -22.26 -20.07 -5.31
C VAL A 30 -22.23 -20.83 -6.64
N GLY A 31 -21.15 -21.59 -6.88
CA GLY A 31 -20.89 -22.22 -8.17
C GLY A 31 -20.55 -21.21 -9.27
N GLY A 32 -20.63 -21.65 -10.53
CA GLY A 32 -20.27 -20.83 -11.69
C GLY A 32 -18.77 -20.69 -11.89
N ARG A 33 -18.39 -19.88 -12.88
CA ARG A 33 -16.98 -19.72 -13.27
C ARG A 33 -16.32 -18.61 -12.45
N THR A 34 -15.23 -18.95 -11.77
CA THR A 34 -14.57 -18.08 -10.79
C THR A 34 -13.19 -17.64 -11.25
N LEU A 35 -12.90 -16.35 -11.14
CA LEU A 35 -11.55 -15.80 -11.30
C LEU A 35 -11.01 -15.38 -9.93
N PHE A 36 -9.90 -15.99 -9.51
CA PHE A 36 -9.21 -15.68 -8.26
C PHE A 36 -7.94 -14.88 -8.57
N LEU A 37 -7.94 -13.60 -8.21
CA LEU A 37 -6.86 -12.65 -8.47
C LEU A 37 -5.92 -12.52 -7.28
N VAL A 38 -4.62 -12.56 -7.55
CA VAL A 38 -3.54 -12.37 -6.57
C VAL A 38 -2.45 -11.45 -7.10
N ASN A 39 -1.58 -10.96 -6.22
CA ASN A 39 -0.44 -10.11 -6.60
C ASN A 39 0.85 -10.87 -6.93
N ALA A 40 0.96 -12.14 -6.56
CA ALA A 40 2.17 -12.93 -6.74
C ALA A 40 1.87 -14.36 -7.19
N LEU A 41 2.73 -14.92 -8.03
CA LEU A 41 2.60 -16.28 -8.58
C LEU A 41 2.46 -17.34 -7.47
N LYS A 42 3.27 -17.22 -6.41
CA LYS A 42 3.23 -18.17 -5.28
C LYS A 42 1.88 -18.19 -4.57
N LEU A 43 1.19 -17.04 -4.49
CA LEU A 43 -0.15 -16.96 -3.91
C LEU A 43 -1.19 -17.66 -4.79
N ALA A 44 -1.05 -17.60 -6.12
CA ALA A 44 -1.95 -18.27 -7.05
C ALA A 44 -1.89 -19.79 -6.83
N SER A 45 -0.70 -20.36 -6.78
CA SER A 45 -0.52 -21.80 -6.56
C SER A 45 -1.00 -22.23 -5.16
N GLN A 46 -0.71 -21.45 -4.11
CA GLN A 46 -1.22 -21.73 -2.76
C GLN A 46 -2.76 -21.67 -2.67
N ALA A 47 -3.37 -20.72 -3.37
CA ALA A 47 -4.82 -20.61 -3.45
C ALA A 47 -5.41 -21.81 -4.21
N LYS A 48 -4.80 -22.20 -5.33
CA LYS A 48 -5.19 -23.40 -6.09
C LYS A 48 -5.16 -24.66 -5.24
N ASP A 49 -4.10 -24.88 -4.46
CA ASP A 49 -3.98 -26.03 -3.55
C ASP A 49 -5.07 -26.02 -2.47
N THR A 50 -5.46 -24.83 -2.00
CA THR A 50 -6.54 -24.68 -1.02
C THR A 50 -7.89 -25.00 -1.65
N PHE A 51 -8.16 -24.48 -2.85
CA PHE A 51 -9.40 -24.77 -3.59
C PHE A 51 -9.50 -26.24 -3.99
N ALA A 52 -8.40 -26.90 -4.34
CA ALA A 52 -8.39 -28.34 -4.65
C ALA A 52 -8.86 -29.19 -3.47
N LYS A 53 -8.58 -28.77 -2.24
CA LYS A 53 -9.03 -29.44 -1.01
C LYS A 53 -10.50 -29.17 -0.69
N VAL A 54 -10.99 -27.95 -0.97
CA VAL A 54 -12.35 -27.50 -0.60
C VAL A 54 -13.38 -27.85 -1.69
N TRP A 55 -12.98 -27.76 -2.95
CA TRP A 55 -13.81 -27.99 -4.13
C TRP A 55 -13.15 -29.00 -5.11
N PRO A 56 -13.02 -30.28 -4.73
CA PRO A 56 -12.37 -31.29 -5.57
C PRO A 56 -13.04 -31.53 -6.92
N GLU A 57 -14.33 -31.19 -7.03
CA GLU A 57 -15.13 -31.40 -8.24
C GLU A 57 -14.89 -30.31 -9.32
N ALA A 58 -14.30 -29.17 -8.96
CA ALA A 58 -14.02 -28.09 -9.90
C ALA A 58 -12.75 -28.36 -10.71
N THR A 59 -12.77 -27.98 -11.99
CA THR A 59 -11.54 -27.90 -12.78
C THR A 59 -10.77 -26.63 -12.42
N LEU A 60 -9.49 -26.76 -12.10
CA LEU A 60 -8.65 -25.67 -11.58
C LEU A 60 -7.50 -25.36 -12.55
N GLY A 61 -7.38 -24.10 -12.97
CA GLY A 61 -6.36 -23.64 -13.92
C GLY A 61 -5.56 -22.46 -13.39
N GLU A 62 -4.36 -22.25 -13.92
CA GLU A 62 -3.55 -21.05 -13.62
C GLU A 62 -3.40 -20.16 -14.85
N TYR A 63 -3.55 -18.85 -14.66
CA TYR A 63 -3.30 -17.83 -15.67
C TYR A 63 -2.21 -16.85 -15.21
N THR A 64 -0.98 -17.23 -15.53
CA THR A 64 0.26 -16.58 -15.11
C THR A 64 1.13 -16.24 -16.32
N GLY A 65 2.37 -15.79 -16.10
CA GLY A 65 3.32 -15.57 -17.20
C GLY A 65 3.73 -16.86 -17.92
N SER A 66 3.78 -17.99 -17.21
CA SER A 66 4.24 -19.28 -17.72
C SER A 66 3.13 -20.26 -18.06
N GLN A 67 1.92 -20.07 -17.52
CA GLN A 67 0.76 -20.94 -17.73
C GLN A 67 -0.46 -20.11 -18.12
N LYS A 68 -1.25 -20.58 -19.08
CA LYS A 68 -2.33 -19.79 -19.70
C LYS A 68 -3.61 -20.61 -19.84
N ASP A 69 -4.09 -21.11 -18.71
CA ASP A 69 -5.32 -21.89 -18.63
C ASP A 69 -6.57 -21.01 -18.76
N VAL A 70 -7.47 -21.32 -19.71
CA VAL A 70 -8.62 -20.47 -20.06
C VAL A 70 -9.97 -21.17 -20.07
N SER A 71 -10.07 -22.46 -19.77
CA SER A 71 -11.33 -23.23 -19.87
C SER A 71 -11.83 -23.78 -18.54
N GLN A 72 -11.09 -23.55 -17.46
CA GLN A 72 -11.32 -24.14 -16.16
C GLN A 72 -12.43 -23.40 -15.39
N THR A 73 -13.08 -24.13 -14.50
CA THR A 73 -14.13 -23.63 -13.61
C THR A 73 -13.59 -22.54 -12.69
N VAL A 74 -12.38 -22.73 -12.15
CA VAL A 74 -11.69 -21.73 -11.34
C VAL A 74 -10.33 -21.44 -11.96
N ILE A 75 -10.08 -20.16 -12.25
CA ILE A 75 -8.80 -19.68 -12.78
C ILE A 75 -8.10 -18.86 -11.69
N PHE A 76 -6.88 -19.26 -11.33
CA PHE A 76 -6.01 -18.51 -10.42
C PHE A 76 -5.04 -17.67 -11.23
N ALA A 77 -5.09 -16.35 -11.07
CA ALA A 77 -4.34 -15.45 -11.92
C ALA A 77 -3.66 -14.33 -11.14
N THR A 78 -2.48 -13.93 -11.62
CA THR A 78 -1.90 -12.66 -11.17
C THR A 78 -2.62 -11.50 -11.84
N VAL A 79 -2.85 -10.42 -11.10
CA VAL A 79 -3.44 -9.17 -11.60
C VAL A 79 -2.72 -8.67 -12.87
N GLN A 80 -1.39 -8.74 -12.91
CA GLN A 80 -0.60 -8.29 -14.06
C GLN A 80 -0.82 -9.15 -15.30
N SER A 81 -0.94 -10.47 -15.14
CA SER A 81 -1.13 -11.39 -16.28
C SER A 81 -2.52 -11.24 -16.90
N ILE A 82 -3.56 -11.14 -16.08
CA ILE A 82 -4.93 -10.94 -16.58
C ILE A 82 -5.12 -9.55 -17.18
N SER A 83 -4.60 -8.50 -16.53
CA SER A 83 -4.75 -7.13 -17.03
C SER A 83 -4.12 -6.92 -18.42
N LYS A 84 -3.07 -7.67 -18.76
CA LYS A 84 -2.43 -7.62 -20.09
C LYS A 84 -3.21 -8.35 -21.18
N ASP A 85 -3.97 -9.37 -20.80
CA ASP A 85 -4.61 -10.32 -21.71
C ASP A 85 -6.15 -10.25 -21.65
N LEU A 86 -6.73 -9.14 -21.18
CA LEU A 86 -8.19 -8.99 -20.99
C LEU A 86 -8.99 -9.38 -22.24
N ALA A 87 -8.55 -8.96 -23.42
CA ALA A 87 -9.21 -9.23 -24.70
C ALA A 87 -9.31 -10.73 -25.08
N LYS A 88 -8.59 -11.62 -24.37
CA LYS A 88 -8.70 -13.08 -24.56
C LYS A 88 -9.87 -13.72 -23.81
N PHE A 89 -10.51 -12.96 -22.92
CA PHE A 89 -11.66 -13.39 -22.16
C PHE A 89 -12.89 -12.62 -22.65
N SER A 90 -14.09 -13.12 -22.40
CA SER A 90 -15.31 -12.32 -22.53
C SER A 90 -15.52 -11.50 -21.25
N PRO A 91 -16.09 -10.27 -21.34
CA PRO A 91 -16.54 -9.51 -20.17
C PRO A 91 -17.41 -10.31 -19.20
N THR A 92 -18.16 -11.31 -19.67
CA THR A 92 -19.07 -12.15 -18.87
C THR A 92 -18.54 -13.56 -18.62
N ASP A 93 -17.24 -13.82 -18.85
CA ASP A 93 -16.66 -15.17 -18.67
C ASP A 93 -16.68 -15.66 -17.23
N PHE A 94 -16.69 -14.74 -16.27
CA PHE A 94 -16.61 -15.06 -14.85
C PHE A 94 -17.88 -14.60 -14.13
N ASP A 95 -18.57 -15.53 -13.50
CA ASP A 95 -19.71 -15.25 -12.62
C ASP A 95 -19.26 -14.64 -11.29
N TYR A 96 -18.07 -15.04 -10.82
CA TYR A 96 -17.55 -14.66 -9.52
C TYR A 96 -16.08 -14.22 -9.61
N LEU A 97 -15.80 -13.01 -9.14
CA LEU A 97 -14.45 -12.49 -9.00
C LEU A 97 -14.03 -12.46 -7.52
N ILE A 98 -12.91 -13.10 -7.20
CA ILE A 98 -12.30 -13.05 -5.86
C ILE A 98 -10.98 -12.33 -5.97
N VAL A 99 -10.75 -11.37 -5.09
CA VAL A 99 -9.60 -10.46 -5.16
C VAL A 99 -8.82 -10.54 -3.86
N ASP A 100 -7.70 -11.25 -3.85
CA ASP A 100 -6.81 -11.28 -2.69
C ASP A 100 -5.99 -10.00 -2.56
N GLU A 101 -5.69 -9.63 -1.32
CA GLU A 101 -5.09 -8.34 -0.95
C GLU A 101 -5.72 -7.17 -1.72
N CYS A 102 -7.05 -7.14 -1.75
CA CYS A 102 -7.84 -6.13 -2.46
C CYS A 102 -7.61 -4.70 -1.95
N HIS A 103 -6.78 -4.49 -0.92
CA HIS A 103 -6.35 -3.17 -0.52
C HIS A 103 -5.47 -2.49 -1.58
N HIS A 104 -4.96 -3.24 -2.56
CA HIS A 104 -4.34 -2.70 -3.77
C HIS A 104 -5.35 -2.32 -4.88
N ALA A 105 -6.65 -2.53 -4.70
CA ALA A 105 -7.69 -2.35 -5.72
C ALA A 105 -7.78 -0.94 -6.35
N ALA A 106 -7.27 0.09 -5.68
CA ALA A 106 -7.20 1.44 -6.25
C ALA A 106 -6.14 1.58 -7.36
N ALA A 107 -5.19 0.63 -7.48
CA ALA A 107 -4.20 0.67 -8.54
C ALA A 107 -4.87 0.51 -9.93
N ASN A 108 -4.35 1.23 -10.92
CA ASN A 108 -4.90 1.26 -12.29
C ASN A 108 -5.07 -0.14 -12.91
N THR A 109 -4.20 -1.09 -12.56
CA THR A 109 -4.29 -2.48 -13.02
C THR A 109 -5.55 -3.18 -12.54
N TYR A 110 -5.97 -2.96 -11.29
CA TYR A 110 -7.21 -3.50 -10.74
C TYR A 110 -8.43 -2.82 -11.36
N GLN A 111 -8.40 -1.48 -11.50
CA GLN A 111 -9.48 -0.72 -12.11
C GLN A 111 -9.77 -1.18 -13.55
N LYS A 112 -8.73 -1.48 -14.34
CA LYS A 112 -8.89 -2.07 -15.69
C LYS A 112 -9.66 -3.40 -15.66
N ILE A 113 -9.35 -4.27 -14.70
CA ILE A 113 -10.01 -5.57 -14.56
C ILE A 113 -11.48 -5.41 -14.15
N PHE A 114 -11.76 -4.56 -13.15
CA PHE A 114 -13.13 -4.31 -12.68
C PHE A 114 -14.01 -3.58 -13.71
N THR A 115 -13.40 -2.77 -14.57
CA THR A 115 -14.11 -2.11 -15.68
C THR A 115 -14.41 -3.10 -16.82
N TYR A 116 -13.54 -4.08 -17.04
CA TYR A 116 -13.66 -5.03 -18.14
C TYR A 116 -14.63 -6.17 -17.85
N PHE A 117 -14.54 -6.78 -16.67
CA PHE A 117 -15.37 -7.93 -16.31
C PHE A 117 -16.67 -7.48 -15.63
N HIS A 118 -17.77 -8.17 -15.94
CA HIS A 118 -19.11 -7.96 -15.38
C HIS A 118 -19.58 -9.20 -14.60
N PRO A 119 -18.91 -9.56 -13.48
CA PRO A 119 -19.31 -10.70 -12.68
C PRO A 119 -20.62 -10.43 -11.95
N LYS A 120 -21.33 -11.49 -11.58
CA LYS A 120 -22.52 -11.41 -10.71
C LYS A 120 -22.14 -10.96 -9.30
N PHE A 121 -20.93 -11.29 -8.85
CA PHE A 121 -20.44 -10.89 -7.54
C PHE A 121 -18.92 -10.69 -7.51
N ILE A 122 -18.46 -9.75 -6.67
CA ILE A 122 -17.05 -9.48 -6.39
C ILE A 122 -16.80 -9.62 -4.89
N LEU A 123 -15.85 -10.46 -4.50
CA LEU A 123 -15.40 -10.61 -3.12
C LEU A 123 -13.96 -10.14 -2.98
N GLY A 124 -13.76 -9.06 -2.23
CA GLY A 124 -12.43 -8.62 -1.83
C GLY A 124 -11.98 -9.34 -0.57
N LEU A 125 -10.74 -9.80 -0.51
CA LEU A 125 -10.12 -10.35 0.69
C LEU A 125 -9.03 -9.39 1.17
N THR A 126 -9.03 -9.04 2.46
CA THR A 126 -7.97 -8.20 3.03
C THR A 126 -7.75 -8.49 4.51
N ALA A 127 -6.50 -8.38 4.96
CA ALA A 127 -6.18 -8.28 6.38
C ALA A 127 -6.18 -6.84 6.91
N THR A 128 -6.22 -5.85 6.01
CA THR A 128 -5.94 -4.45 6.33
C THR A 128 -6.76 -3.56 5.39
N PRO A 129 -8.02 -3.25 5.75
CA PRO A 129 -8.87 -2.39 4.92
C PRO A 129 -8.44 -0.92 4.96
N GLU A 130 -7.84 -0.48 6.07
CA GLU A 130 -7.32 0.87 6.26
C GLU A 130 -6.03 1.04 5.45
N ARG A 131 -6.07 1.82 4.35
CA ARG A 131 -4.86 2.25 3.65
C ARG A 131 -4.27 3.48 4.34
N SER A 132 -2.94 3.60 4.30
CA SER A 132 -2.22 4.76 4.82
C SER A 132 -2.25 5.97 3.87
N ASP A 133 -2.63 5.78 2.60
CA ASP A 133 -2.61 6.82 1.54
C ASP A 133 -3.97 7.49 1.27
N GLY A 134 -4.96 7.29 2.14
CA GLY A 134 -6.17 8.10 2.18
C GLY A 134 -7.27 7.74 1.17
N GLU A 135 -7.03 6.84 0.20
CA GLU A 135 -8.11 6.32 -0.63
C GLU A 135 -8.83 5.18 0.09
N ASP A 136 -10.08 5.42 0.49
CA ASP A 136 -10.83 4.45 1.28
C ASP A 136 -11.25 3.27 0.39
N MET A 137 -10.65 2.09 0.61
CA MET A 137 -11.10 0.84 -0.01
C MET A 137 -12.60 0.62 0.21
N LEU A 138 -13.15 1.18 1.29
CA LEU A 138 -14.58 1.19 1.60
C LEU A 138 -15.44 1.91 0.55
N GLU A 139 -14.89 2.82 -0.26
CA GLU A 139 -15.63 3.42 -1.38
C GLU A 139 -15.94 2.40 -2.48
N LEU A 140 -14.95 1.54 -2.80
CA LEU A 140 -15.12 0.46 -3.78
C LEU A 140 -15.88 -0.73 -3.17
N PHE A 141 -15.53 -1.12 -1.94
CA PHE A 141 -16.12 -2.22 -1.21
C PHE A 141 -17.02 -1.69 -0.09
N GLN A 142 -18.19 -1.16 -0.47
CA GLN A 142 -19.15 -0.50 0.42
C GLN A 142 -19.69 -1.37 1.56
N ASN A 143 -19.57 -2.70 1.46
CA ASN A 143 -20.16 -3.64 2.41
C ASN A 143 -19.12 -4.62 2.94
N VAL A 144 -18.90 -4.64 4.25
CA VAL A 144 -18.07 -5.67 4.90
C VAL A 144 -18.95 -6.88 5.22
N ALA A 145 -18.76 -7.98 4.48
CA ALA A 145 -19.54 -9.20 4.66
C ALA A 145 -19.24 -9.88 6.00
N HIS A 146 -17.98 -9.90 6.40
CA HIS A 146 -17.57 -10.46 7.68
C HIS A 146 -16.22 -9.88 8.13
N LYS A 147 -16.10 -9.63 9.43
CA LYS A 147 -14.90 -9.11 10.08
C LYS A 147 -14.36 -10.11 11.12
N MET A 148 -13.09 -10.49 10.98
CA MET A 148 -12.32 -11.27 11.94
C MET A 148 -10.91 -10.67 12.02
N ASP A 149 -10.76 -9.60 12.78
CA ASP A 149 -9.45 -8.96 12.97
C ASP A 149 -8.53 -9.77 13.89
N LEU A 150 -7.26 -9.34 13.99
CA LEU A 150 -6.23 -10.07 14.72
C LEU A 150 -6.60 -10.24 16.20
N LYS A 151 -7.11 -9.16 16.81
CA LYS A 151 -7.54 -9.15 18.21
C LYS A 151 -8.62 -10.19 18.45
N THR A 152 -9.69 -10.15 17.66
CA THR A 152 -10.80 -11.11 17.75
C THR A 152 -10.32 -12.54 17.52
N ALA A 153 -9.44 -12.77 16.55
CA ALA A 153 -8.93 -14.10 16.24
C ALA A 153 -8.05 -14.68 17.36
N VAL A 154 -7.24 -13.85 18.04
CA VAL A 154 -6.45 -14.27 19.21
C VAL A 154 -7.36 -14.51 20.41
N GLU A 155 -8.31 -13.62 20.69
CA GLU A 155 -9.26 -13.75 21.81
C GLU A 155 -10.12 -15.02 21.69
N ARG A 156 -10.51 -15.40 20.47
CA ARG A 156 -11.24 -16.65 20.17
C ARG A 156 -10.33 -17.89 20.11
N GLY A 157 -9.02 -17.75 20.29
CA GLY A 157 -8.07 -18.87 20.22
C GLY A 157 -7.88 -19.49 18.83
N ILE A 158 -8.28 -18.77 17.77
CA ILE A 158 -7.99 -19.15 16.37
C ILE A 158 -6.49 -18.95 16.09
N LEU A 159 -5.92 -17.88 16.63
CA LEU A 159 -4.49 -17.56 16.59
C LEU A 159 -3.87 -17.72 17.99
N VAL A 160 -2.55 -17.85 18.05
CA VAL A 160 -1.84 -17.91 19.34
C VAL A 160 -1.87 -16.54 20.05
N PRO A 161 -1.89 -16.51 21.38
CA PRO A 161 -1.59 -15.31 22.17
C PRO A 161 -0.29 -14.63 21.77
N ILE A 162 -0.18 -13.33 22.05
CA ILE A 162 0.97 -12.49 21.70
C ILE A 162 1.52 -11.83 22.96
N ARG A 163 2.82 -12.02 23.19
CA ARG A 163 3.61 -11.33 24.22
C ARG A 163 4.57 -10.34 23.57
N CYS A 164 5.02 -9.35 24.34
CA CYS A 164 5.90 -8.30 23.84
C CYS A 164 7.03 -7.96 24.82
N VAL A 165 8.23 -7.82 24.28
CA VAL A 165 9.37 -7.16 24.93
C VAL A 165 9.75 -5.96 24.09
N ARG A 166 9.81 -4.79 24.73
CA ARG A 166 10.26 -3.56 24.07
C ARG A 166 11.75 -3.38 24.36
N VAL A 167 12.55 -3.28 23.31
CA VAL A 167 13.97 -2.94 23.40
C VAL A 167 14.12 -1.49 22.96
N LYS A 168 14.34 -0.59 23.92
CA LYS A 168 14.61 0.81 23.62
C LYS A 168 16.02 0.95 23.07
N THR A 169 16.16 1.65 21.96
CA THR A 169 17.47 1.95 21.36
C THR A 169 17.82 3.42 21.60
N ASN A 170 19.08 3.77 21.36
CA ASN A 170 19.56 5.15 21.33
C ASN A 170 19.47 5.79 19.93
N ILE A 171 18.81 5.15 18.97
CA ILE A 171 18.65 5.69 17.62
C ILE A 171 17.69 6.86 17.64
N ASP A 172 18.05 7.93 16.93
CA ASP A 172 17.22 9.12 16.76
C ASP A 172 16.74 9.24 15.31
N LEU A 173 15.42 9.10 15.13
CA LEU A 173 14.69 9.20 13.87
C LEU A 173 14.02 10.58 13.67
N THR A 174 14.22 11.54 14.59
CA THR A 174 13.60 12.87 14.52
C THR A 174 13.89 13.61 13.21
N ASP A 175 15.11 13.46 12.68
CA ASP A 175 15.56 14.13 11.44
C ASP A 175 15.31 13.31 10.16
N VAL A 176 14.82 12.06 10.27
CA VAL A 176 14.59 11.21 9.10
C VAL A 176 13.44 11.77 8.28
N ARG A 177 13.69 12.04 6.99
CA ARG A 177 12.64 12.55 6.10
C ARG A 177 11.57 11.46 5.87
N ILE A 178 10.32 11.87 5.76
CA ILE A 178 9.13 11.11 5.34
C ILE A 178 8.64 11.61 3.97
N ASN A 179 8.57 10.73 2.99
CA ASN A 179 7.93 11.01 1.72
C ASN A 179 6.46 10.59 1.79
N GLY A 180 5.56 11.58 1.91
CA GLY A 180 4.13 11.36 2.14
C GLY A 180 3.86 10.80 3.53
N ILE A 181 3.88 9.47 3.63
CA ILE A 181 3.56 8.70 4.84
C ILE A 181 4.63 7.63 5.17
N LYS A 182 5.67 7.50 4.33
CA LYS A 182 6.74 6.50 4.50
C LYS A 182 8.07 7.20 4.73
N TYR A 183 8.94 6.61 5.54
CA TYR A 183 10.32 7.08 5.63
C TYR A 183 11.01 7.11 4.26
N ASN A 184 11.89 8.09 4.09
CA ASN A 184 12.90 8.06 3.05
C ASN A 184 13.84 6.89 3.36
N SER A 185 13.94 5.95 2.41
CA SER A 185 14.67 4.71 2.61
C SER A 185 16.17 4.93 2.84
N GLN A 186 16.78 5.90 2.16
CA GLN A 186 18.23 6.18 2.28
C GLN A 186 18.56 6.81 3.64
N ASP A 187 17.76 7.78 4.07
CA ASP A 187 17.95 8.43 5.38
C ASP A 187 17.75 7.45 6.52
N LEU A 188 16.69 6.63 6.43
CA LEU A 188 16.38 5.62 7.44
C LEU A 188 17.49 4.57 7.53
N GLU A 189 17.98 4.08 6.39
CA GLU A 189 19.09 3.12 6.35
C GLU A 189 20.35 3.70 7.01
N SER A 190 20.70 4.96 6.73
CA SER A 190 21.87 5.60 7.34
C SER A 190 21.81 5.73 8.87
N LYS A 191 20.60 5.78 9.45
CA LYS A 191 20.38 5.86 10.90
C LYS A 191 20.28 4.49 11.57
N LEU A 192 19.91 3.45 10.82
CA LEU A 192 19.69 2.11 11.37
C LEU A 192 20.88 1.18 11.18
N PHE A 193 21.70 1.42 10.17
CA PHE A 193 22.89 0.62 9.86
C PHE A 193 24.07 1.05 10.74
N ILE A 194 23.91 0.82 12.05
CA ILE A 194 24.85 1.22 13.10
C ILE A 194 25.32 -0.05 13.82
N PRO A 195 26.65 -0.31 13.89
CA PRO A 195 27.20 -1.53 14.48
C PRO A 195 26.67 -1.83 15.89
N GLU A 196 26.53 -0.81 16.73
CA GLU A 196 26.04 -0.95 18.11
C GLU A 196 24.59 -1.44 18.16
N ARG A 197 23.73 -0.98 17.24
CA ARG A 197 22.33 -1.42 17.14
C ARG A 197 22.24 -2.86 16.60
N ASN A 198 23.08 -3.19 15.63
CA ASN A 198 23.17 -4.54 15.09
C ASN A 198 23.60 -5.52 16.18
N GLN A 199 24.61 -5.14 16.96
CA GLN A 199 25.08 -5.93 18.09
C GLN A 199 23.99 -6.08 19.16
N LEU A 200 23.29 -5.00 19.53
CA LEU A 200 22.14 -5.08 20.44
C LEU A 200 21.08 -6.08 19.95
N THR A 201 20.80 -6.11 18.65
CA THR A 201 19.84 -7.06 18.05
C THR A 201 20.30 -8.51 18.22
N VAL A 202 21.59 -8.77 17.96
CA VAL A 202 22.21 -10.09 18.10
C VAL A 202 22.28 -10.53 19.56
N ASP A 203 22.71 -9.64 20.47
CA ASP A 203 22.80 -9.90 21.91
C ASP A 203 21.42 -10.20 22.50
N THR A 204 20.39 -9.47 22.07
CA THR A 204 18.99 -9.72 22.47
C THR A 204 18.55 -11.12 22.06
N TYR A 205 18.92 -11.57 20.85
CA TYR A 205 18.64 -12.94 20.41
C TYR A 205 19.37 -13.96 21.29
N LEU A 206 20.69 -13.82 21.42
CA LEU A 206 21.55 -14.77 22.14
C LEU A 206 21.17 -14.90 23.61
N LYS A 207 20.78 -13.79 24.24
CA LYS A 207 20.47 -13.76 25.67
C LYS A 207 19.08 -14.29 26.00
N TYR A 208 18.06 -14.04 25.16
CA TYR A 208 16.66 -14.28 25.55
C TYR A 208 15.94 -15.37 24.78
N VAL A 209 16.38 -15.65 23.56
CA VAL A 209 15.63 -16.52 22.64
C VAL A 209 16.53 -17.44 21.82
N ASN A 210 17.75 -17.68 22.29
CA ASN A 210 18.70 -18.56 21.62
C ASN A 210 18.08 -19.94 21.37
N GLY A 211 18.24 -20.47 20.16
CA GLY A 211 17.66 -21.73 19.72
C GLY A 211 16.18 -21.67 19.34
N LYS A 212 15.45 -20.57 19.61
CA LYS A 212 14.06 -20.42 19.17
C LYS A 212 13.97 -20.06 17.68
N LYS A 213 12.93 -20.57 17.02
CA LYS A 213 12.60 -20.27 15.62
C LYS A 213 12.17 -18.82 15.47
N THR A 214 13.02 -18.02 14.84
CA THR A 214 12.93 -16.56 14.87
C THR A 214 12.95 -15.97 13.46
N VAL A 215 12.13 -14.94 13.23
CA VAL A 215 12.24 -14.08 12.05
C VAL A 215 12.64 -12.68 12.49
N ILE A 216 13.59 -12.08 11.79
CA ILE A 216 14.04 -10.70 12.03
C ILE A 216 13.69 -9.83 10.83
N PHE A 217 12.76 -8.89 11.03
CA PHE A 217 12.40 -7.89 10.04
C PHE A 217 13.38 -6.73 10.07
N CYS A 218 14.24 -6.66 9.07
CA CYS A 218 15.35 -5.72 8.94
C CYS A 218 14.97 -4.53 8.04
N ALA A 219 15.73 -3.44 8.14
CA ALA A 219 15.44 -2.19 7.43
C ALA A 219 15.68 -2.26 5.91
N SER A 220 16.67 -3.04 5.49
CA SER A 220 17.06 -3.23 4.10
C SER A 220 17.55 -4.67 3.87
N VAL A 221 17.78 -5.02 2.61
CA VAL A 221 18.37 -6.33 2.23
C VAL A 221 19.79 -6.46 2.77
N ASP A 222 20.57 -5.38 2.72
CA ASP A 222 21.96 -5.39 3.16
C ASP A 222 22.05 -5.47 4.69
N HIS A 223 21.14 -4.79 5.40
CA HIS A 223 20.96 -4.96 6.85
C HIS A 223 20.57 -6.39 7.24
N ALA A 224 19.66 -7.03 6.49
CA ALA A 224 19.31 -8.43 6.75
C ALA A 224 20.52 -9.38 6.59
N ALA A 225 21.35 -9.14 5.56
CA ALA A 225 22.55 -9.92 5.32
C ALA A 225 23.60 -9.75 6.44
N GLU A 226 23.77 -8.52 6.94
CA GLU A 226 24.69 -8.23 8.03
C GLU A 226 24.26 -8.89 9.35
N ILE A 227 22.99 -8.75 9.75
CA ILE A 227 22.48 -9.38 10.98
C ILE A 227 22.60 -10.91 10.89
N ALA A 228 22.27 -11.52 9.75
CA ALA A 228 22.45 -12.95 9.55
C ALA A 228 23.93 -13.37 9.67
N LYS A 229 24.86 -12.54 9.16
CA LYS A 229 26.29 -12.78 9.32
C LYS A 229 26.71 -12.72 10.79
N LEU A 230 26.36 -11.66 11.52
CA LEU A 230 26.72 -11.51 12.94
C LEU A 230 26.16 -12.65 13.80
N LEU A 231 24.94 -13.11 13.51
CA LEU A 231 24.36 -14.29 14.16
C LEU A 231 25.19 -15.56 13.88
N ARG A 232 25.59 -15.79 12.63
CA ARG A 232 26.44 -16.94 12.26
C ARG A 232 27.82 -16.88 12.91
N ASP A 233 28.42 -15.69 12.99
CA ASP A 233 29.71 -15.48 13.66
C ASP A 233 29.63 -15.83 15.16
N ASN A 234 28.42 -15.78 15.75
CA ASN A 234 28.10 -16.23 17.11
C ASN A 234 27.54 -17.67 17.17
N GLY A 235 27.71 -18.47 16.13
CA GLY A 235 27.33 -19.89 16.11
C GLY A 235 25.83 -20.17 15.90
N VAL A 236 25.04 -19.16 15.54
CA VAL A 236 23.61 -19.32 15.28
C VAL A 236 23.37 -19.73 13.82
N LYS A 237 22.49 -20.72 13.61
CA LYS A 237 22.03 -21.12 12.27
C LYS A 237 21.10 -20.05 11.69
N ALA A 238 21.67 -19.03 11.05
CA ALA A 238 20.94 -17.88 10.53
C ALA A 238 21.18 -17.67 9.04
N GLU A 239 20.13 -17.28 8.31
CA GLU A 239 20.21 -16.90 6.89
C GLU A 239 19.42 -15.63 6.60
N ALA A 240 19.87 -14.89 5.59
CA ALA A 240 19.15 -13.74 5.04
C ALA A 240 18.40 -14.15 3.77
N VAL A 241 17.21 -13.59 3.55
CA VAL A 241 16.40 -13.88 2.36
C VAL A 241 15.78 -12.61 1.78
N SER A 242 15.85 -12.48 0.46
CA SER A 242 15.44 -11.28 -0.26
C SER A 242 14.77 -11.61 -1.60
N GLY A 243 14.12 -10.59 -2.19
CA GLY A 243 13.62 -10.69 -3.56
C GLY A 243 14.71 -10.65 -4.64
N ARG A 244 15.96 -10.29 -4.28
CA ARG A 244 17.11 -10.28 -5.20
C ARG A 244 17.68 -11.68 -5.41
N ASP A 245 17.38 -12.62 -4.52
CA ASP A 245 17.87 -13.98 -4.60
C ASP A 245 17.25 -14.74 -5.77
N ARG A 246 18.07 -15.59 -6.39
CA ARG A 246 17.56 -16.57 -7.37
C ARG A 246 16.52 -17.46 -6.71
N VAL A 247 15.50 -17.84 -7.48
CA VAL A 247 14.34 -18.61 -6.99
C VAL A 247 14.80 -19.88 -6.28
N GLU A 248 15.77 -20.59 -6.83
CA GLU A 248 16.25 -21.86 -6.28
C GLU A 248 16.94 -21.69 -4.91
N ILE A 249 17.72 -20.61 -4.76
CA ILE A 249 18.41 -20.28 -3.50
C ILE A 249 17.38 -19.88 -2.44
N ARG A 250 16.45 -19.00 -2.83
CA ARG A 250 15.38 -18.52 -1.95
C ARG A 250 14.53 -19.69 -1.44
N ASP A 251 14.10 -20.58 -2.32
CA ASP A 251 13.27 -21.73 -1.95
C ASP A 251 14.02 -22.70 -1.04
N LYS A 252 15.33 -22.88 -1.25
CA LYS A 252 16.19 -23.64 -0.34
C LYS A 252 16.23 -23.02 1.05
N ILE A 253 16.52 -21.71 1.16
CA ILE A 253 16.58 -21.01 2.46
C ILE A 253 15.25 -21.13 3.22
N LEU A 254 14.13 -20.92 2.52
CA LEU A 254 12.80 -21.04 3.13
C LEU A 254 12.50 -22.48 3.58
N LYS A 255 12.94 -23.49 2.83
CA LYS A 255 12.80 -24.91 3.20
C LYS A 255 13.69 -25.27 4.39
N ASP A 256 14.92 -24.77 4.43
CA ASP A 256 15.87 -24.98 5.53
C ASP A 256 15.33 -24.36 6.83
N TYR A 257 14.71 -23.18 6.74
CA TYR A 257 14.01 -22.59 7.87
C TYR A 257 12.76 -23.39 8.29
N ALA A 258 11.96 -23.89 7.36
CA ALA A 258 10.79 -24.71 7.68
C ALA A 258 11.17 -26.03 8.38
N THR A 259 12.30 -26.65 7.99
CA THR A 259 12.70 -27.99 8.45
C THR A 259 13.50 -28.00 9.75
N GLY A 260 14.15 -26.90 10.15
CA GLY A 260 15.04 -26.94 11.33
C GLY A 260 16.50 -26.60 11.03
N SER A 261 16.91 -26.71 9.78
CA SER A 261 18.30 -26.47 9.36
C SER A 261 18.73 -25.03 9.59
N THR A 262 17.81 -24.08 9.50
CA THR A 262 18.00 -22.67 9.85
C THR A 262 17.05 -22.29 11.00
N ASN A 263 17.56 -21.67 12.05
CA ASN A 263 16.77 -21.23 13.22
C ASN A 263 16.34 -19.78 13.12
N VAL A 264 17.12 -18.94 12.44
CA VAL A 264 16.84 -17.50 12.31
C VAL A 264 16.79 -17.10 10.85
N LEU A 265 15.70 -16.45 10.44
CA LEU A 265 15.52 -15.92 9.09
C LEU A 265 15.46 -14.40 9.12
N CYS A 266 16.41 -13.73 8.48
CA CYS A 266 16.48 -12.28 8.39
C CYS A 266 15.90 -11.82 7.04
N ALA A 267 14.94 -10.89 7.04
CA ALA A 267 14.31 -10.42 5.81
C ALA A 267 13.88 -8.94 5.90
N CYS A 268 13.76 -8.27 4.76
CA CYS A 268 13.22 -6.90 4.68
C CYS A 268 11.71 -6.91 4.38
N ASP A 269 11.34 -7.10 3.10
CA ASP A 269 9.93 -7.07 2.66
C ASP A 269 9.41 -8.42 2.15
N LEU A 270 10.30 -9.35 1.79
CA LEU A 270 9.92 -10.59 1.10
C LEU A 270 8.90 -11.41 1.91
N LEU A 271 9.01 -11.41 3.23
CA LEU A 271 8.17 -12.22 4.11
C LEU A 271 6.86 -11.52 4.51
N ASN A 272 6.61 -10.30 4.02
CA ASN A 272 5.36 -9.58 4.31
C ASN A 272 4.17 -10.33 3.68
N GLU A 273 4.37 -10.99 2.53
CA GLU A 273 3.33 -11.67 1.75
C GLU A 273 3.80 -13.04 1.22
N GLY A 274 2.85 -13.95 0.94
CA GLY A 274 3.15 -15.21 0.23
C GLY A 274 4.01 -16.24 0.97
N TRP A 275 4.32 -16.00 2.25
CA TRP A 275 5.09 -16.90 3.09
C TRP A 275 4.28 -17.43 4.28
N ASP A 276 4.50 -18.71 4.60
CA ASP A 276 3.89 -19.40 5.72
C ASP A 276 4.95 -20.16 6.52
N SER A 277 5.03 -19.88 7.82
CA SER A 277 5.82 -20.66 8.77
C SER A 277 5.15 -20.68 10.15
N PRO A 278 4.23 -21.63 10.39
CA PRO A 278 3.52 -21.77 11.66
C PRO A 278 4.46 -22.01 12.87
N HIS A 279 5.64 -22.59 12.60
CA HIS A 279 6.67 -22.91 13.60
C HIS A 279 7.45 -21.70 14.12
N THR A 280 7.30 -20.52 13.53
CA THR A 280 7.95 -19.30 14.03
C THR A 280 7.38 -18.95 15.41
N THR A 281 8.24 -18.88 16.43
CA THR A 281 7.84 -18.59 17.83
C THR A 281 8.25 -17.18 18.27
N VAL A 282 9.19 -16.56 17.56
CA VAL A 282 9.68 -15.21 17.88
C VAL A 282 9.74 -14.32 16.63
N LEU A 283 9.27 -13.08 16.75
CA LEU A 283 9.44 -12.03 15.74
C LEU A 283 10.25 -10.89 16.31
N PHE A 284 11.29 -10.47 15.59
CA PHE A 284 12.03 -9.24 15.87
C PHE A 284 11.54 -8.17 14.91
N MET A 285 10.87 -7.15 15.45
CA MET A 285 10.47 -5.96 14.71
C MET A 285 11.61 -4.95 14.77
N ALA A 286 12.72 -5.28 14.08
CA ALA A 286 13.96 -4.49 14.11
C ALA A 286 13.95 -3.31 13.11
N ARG A 287 12.89 -3.17 12.31
CA ARG A 287 12.67 -2.10 11.34
C ARG A 287 11.57 -1.15 11.80
N PRO A 288 11.85 0.16 11.93
CA PRO A 288 10.83 1.20 12.02
C PRO A 288 9.92 1.22 10.81
N THR A 289 8.60 1.21 11.03
CA THR A 289 7.61 1.33 9.96
C THR A 289 6.54 2.35 10.34
N MET A 290 6.23 3.24 9.39
CA MET A 290 5.07 4.16 9.48
C MET A 290 3.81 3.54 8.88
N SER A 291 3.86 2.27 8.45
CA SER A 291 2.72 1.57 7.88
C SER A 291 2.17 0.53 8.84
N LYS A 292 0.96 0.79 9.36
CA LYS A 292 0.17 -0.16 10.15
C LYS A 292 -0.04 -1.47 9.38
N THR A 293 -0.27 -1.37 8.07
CA THR A 293 -0.49 -2.52 7.19
C THR A 293 0.69 -3.46 7.19
N ILE A 294 1.90 -2.95 6.93
CA ILE A 294 3.12 -3.76 6.92
C ILE A 294 3.34 -4.41 8.30
N TYR A 295 3.19 -3.64 9.38
CA TYR A 295 3.37 -4.16 10.74
C TYR A 295 2.40 -5.31 11.03
N MET A 296 1.11 -5.13 10.71
CA MET A 296 0.08 -6.16 10.92
C MET A 296 0.27 -7.40 10.06
N GLN A 297 0.72 -7.23 8.81
CA GLN A 297 1.06 -8.35 7.94
C GLN A 297 2.20 -9.18 8.53
N GLN A 298 3.29 -8.52 8.93
CA GLN A 298 4.46 -9.13 9.57
C GLN A 298 4.09 -9.86 10.86
N LEU A 299 3.40 -9.17 11.76
CA LEU A 299 2.89 -9.74 13.01
C LEU A 299 2.05 -11.00 12.77
N GLY A 300 1.10 -10.91 11.82
CA GLY A 300 0.19 -12.01 11.50
C GLY A 300 0.87 -13.25 10.91
N ARG A 301 2.10 -13.16 10.39
CA ARG A 301 2.86 -14.36 9.97
C ARG A 301 3.30 -15.20 11.17
N GLY A 302 3.51 -14.57 12.32
CA GLY A 302 3.95 -15.23 13.54
C GLY A 302 2.81 -15.80 14.39
N THR A 303 1.54 -15.53 14.10
CA THR A 303 0.43 -15.84 15.04
C THR A 303 -0.31 -17.16 14.75
N ARG A 304 0.07 -17.86 13.68
CA ARG A 304 -0.50 -19.18 13.35
C ARG A 304 -0.19 -20.20 14.45
N ARG A 305 -1.16 -21.08 14.72
CA ARG A 305 -1.03 -22.17 15.68
C ARG A 305 -0.17 -23.30 15.12
N CYS A 306 0.56 -23.95 16.00
CA CYS A 306 1.39 -25.12 15.71
C CYS A 306 1.48 -25.97 16.97
N PRO A 307 1.54 -27.31 16.89
CA PRO A 307 1.82 -28.15 18.05
C PRO A 307 3.08 -27.69 18.80
N GLY A 308 2.99 -27.54 20.11
CA GLY A 308 4.10 -27.07 20.96
C GLY A 308 4.33 -25.55 20.96
N LYS A 309 3.48 -24.77 20.31
CA LYS A 309 3.54 -23.30 20.31
C LYS A 309 2.39 -22.70 21.11
N ASP A 310 2.71 -22.18 22.29
CA ASP A 310 1.72 -21.60 23.21
C ASP A 310 1.42 -20.13 22.97
N ASP A 311 2.44 -19.36 22.56
CA ASP A 311 2.35 -17.95 22.25
C ASP A 311 3.35 -17.54 21.15
N LEU A 312 3.19 -16.32 20.67
CA LEU A 312 4.17 -15.61 19.86
C LEU A 312 4.84 -14.55 20.73
N LEU A 313 6.18 -14.57 20.80
CA LEU A 313 6.95 -13.50 21.40
C LEU A 313 7.34 -12.47 20.34
N VAL A 314 7.00 -11.21 20.56
CA VAL A 314 7.43 -10.08 19.74
C VAL A 314 8.51 -9.31 20.50
N ILE A 315 9.70 -9.21 19.91
CA ILE A 315 10.77 -8.31 20.34
C ILE A 315 10.66 -7.04 19.49
N ASP A 316 10.18 -5.97 20.09
CA ASP A 316 9.84 -4.71 19.43
C ASP A 316 10.93 -3.67 19.69
N PHE A 317 11.71 -3.31 18.67
CA PHE A 317 12.78 -2.32 18.79
C PHE A 317 12.18 -0.92 18.66
N VAL A 318 12.26 -0.15 19.73
CA VAL A 318 11.66 1.18 19.82
C VAL A 318 12.77 2.22 19.77
N ASP A 319 12.87 2.89 18.63
CA ASP A 319 13.80 3.99 18.39
C ASP A 319 13.18 5.34 18.82
N ASN A 320 14.00 6.33 19.15
CA ASN A 320 13.52 7.67 19.52
C ASN A 320 13.02 8.42 18.28
N ALA A 321 11.89 9.10 18.42
CA ALA A 321 11.30 9.88 17.35
C ALA A 321 10.41 10.99 17.92
N ASN A 322 10.17 12.04 17.14
CA ASN A 322 9.15 13.02 17.47
C ASN A 322 7.74 12.47 17.14
N MET A 323 6.72 13.21 17.56
CA MET A 323 5.30 12.86 17.38
C MET A 323 4.91 12.58 15.91
N PHE A 324 5.62 13.16 14.94
CA PHE A 324 5.32 13.04 13.50
C PHE A 324 6.09 11.93 12.81
N ASN A 325 7.28 11.60 13.33
CA ASN A 325 8.13 10.52 12.86
C ASN A 325 8.01 9.26 13.72
N MET A 326 7.04 9.16 14.63
CA MET A 326 6.99 8.00 15.52
C MET A 326 6.55 6.74 14.78
N PRO A 327 7.41 5.70 14.67
CA PRO A 327 7.05 4.46 14.01
C PRO A 327 5.95 3.73 14.80
N TYR A 328 5.25 2.85 14.09
CA TYR A 328 4.37 1.88 14.73
C TYR A 328 5.18 0.89 15.57
N SER A 329 4.70 0.68 16.79
CA SER A 329 5.08 -0.42 17.69
C SER A 329 3.85 -1.32 17.91
N LEU A 330 4.04 -2.51 18.48
CA LEU A 330 2.97 -3.48 18.67
C LEU A 330 1.77 -2.86 19.41
N HIS A 331 2.06 -2.11 20.46
CA HIS A 331 1.08 -1.45 21.31
C HIS A 331 0.33 -0.34 20.57
N ARG A 332 1.04 0.49 19.78
CA ARG A 332 0.42 1.54 18.94
C ARG A 332 -0.47 0.95 17.85
N VAL A 333 -0.06 -0.17 17.24
CA VAL A 333 -0.85 -0.86 16.20
C VAL A 333 -2.12 -1.50 16.77
N LEU A 334 -2.03 -2.01 18.00
CA LEU A 334 -3.13 -2.67 18.71
C LEU A 334 -3.92 -1.75 19.64
N ASP A 335 -3.66 -0.44 19.58
CA ASP A 335 -4.36 0.58 20.36
C ASP A 335 -4.34 0.28 21.89
N THR A 336 -3.18 -0.14 22.40
CA THR A 336 -2.99 -0.55 23.79
C THR A 336 -2.00 0.39 24.47
N SER A 337 -2.48 1.25 25.38
CA SER A 337 -1.66 2.29 26.03
C SER A 337 -0.82 1.80 27.20
N LYS A 338 -1.08 0.60 27.73
CA LYS A 338 -0.35 0.06 28.89
C LYS A 338 0.59 -1.02 28.43
N TYR A 339 1.89 -0.78 28.58
CA TYR A 339 2.90 -1.81 28.47
C TYR A 339 3.28 -2.31 29.86
N GLN A 340 3.30 -3.64 29.97
CA GLN A 340 3.98 -4.34 31.04
C GLN A 340 4.89 -5.37 30.37
N PRO A 341 6.18 -5.44 30.74
CA PRO A 341 7.09 -6.40 30.15
C PRO A 341 6.56 -7.83 30.24
N MET A 342 6.70 -8.58 29.13
CA MET A 342 6.31 -9.99 29.01
C MET A 342 4.83 -10.31 29.15
N ALA A 343 3.97 -9.38 29.57
CA ALA A 343 2.53 -9.59 29.67
C ALA A 343 1.91 -9.88 28.29
N TYR A 344 0.79 -10.60 28.28
CA TYR A 344 0.03 -10.77 27.05
C TYR A 344 -0.53 -9.44 26.54
N VAL A 345 0.00 -8.98 25.42
CA VAL A 345 -0.58 -7.86 24.66
C VAL A 345 -1.87 -8.27 23.98
N LEU A 346 -2.02 -9.54 23.58
CA LEU A 346 -3.29 -10.14 23.18
C LEU A 346 -3.36 -11.60 23.65
N ALA A 347 -4.47 -12.00 24.27
CA ALA A 347 -4.76 -13.38 24.63
C ALA A 347 -6.26 -13.55 24.91
N PRO A 348 -6.78 -14.79 24.89
CA PRO A 348 -8.07 -15.10 25.50
C PRO A 348 -8.16 -14.59 26.94
N GLU A 349 -9.35 -14.13 27.34
CA GLU A 349 -9.57 -13.44 28.62
C GLU A 349 -9.13 -14.28 29.83
N ASN A 350 -9.42 -15.57 29.81
CA ASN A 350 -9.03 -16.51 30.87
C ASN A 350 -7.50 -16.62 31.00
N LYS A 351 -6.76 -16.71 29.88
CA LYS A 351 -5.29 -16.74 29.89
C LYS A 351 -4.71 -15.43 30.40
N ARG A 352 -5.30 -14.29 30.02
CA ARG A 352 -4.86 -12.96 30.46
C ARG A 352 -5.04 -12.74 31.97
N LYS A 353 -6.19 -13.14 32.52
CA LYS A 353 -6.46 -13.08 33.96
C LYS A 353 -5.46 -13.93 34.75
N LEU A 354 -5.24 -15.17 34.30
CA LEU A 354 -4.28 -16.07 34.93
C LEU A 354 -2.84 -15.53 34.87
N ASP A 355 -2.42 -14.98 33.74
CA ASP A 355 -1.10 -14.34 33.56
C ASP A 355 -0.94 -13.14 34.51
N GLN A 356 -1.97 -12.30 34.63
CA GLN A 356 -1.98 -11.15 35.56
C GLN A 356 -1.93 -11.59 37.02
N ASP A 357 -2.67 -12.63 37.41
CA ASP A 357 -2.66 -13.17 38.76
C ASP A 357 -1.28 -13.76 39.13
N MET A 358 -0.61 -14.44 38.20
CA MET A 358 0.76 -14.94 38.39
C MET A 358 1.75 -13.79 38.53
N LEU A 359 1.69 -12.79 37.64
CA LEU A 359 2.54 -11.60 37.70
C LEU A 359 2.33 -10.82 39.00
N PHE A 360 1.08 -10.67 39.46
CA PHE A 360 0.77 -10.01 40.74
C PHE A 360 1.36 -10.74 41.95
N LYS A 361 1.50 -12.07 41.87
CA LYS A 361 2.16 -12.90 42.90
C LYS A 361 3.69 -12.92 42.77
N GLY A 362 4.26 -12.25 41.77
CA GLY A 362 5.71 -12.29 41.48
C GLY A 362 6.18 -13.60 40.84
N GLU A 363 5.26 -14.44 40.38
CA GLU A 363 5.59 -15.70 39.69
C GLU A 363 5.94 -15.42 38.22
N LYS A 364 7.08 -15.93 37.76
CA LYS A 364 7.47 -15.92 36.33
C LYS A 364 7.14 -17.28 35.71
N PRO A 365 6.52 -17.36 34.52
CA PRO A 365 6.29 -18.65 33.88
C PRO A 365 7.63 -19.34 33.58
N GLU A 366 7.67 -20.68 33.71
CA GLU A 366 8.88 -21.50 33.71
C GLU A 366 9.79 -21.30 32.49
N ALA A 367 9.23 -20.95 31.33
CA ALA A 367 9.97 -20.63 30.11
C ALA A 367 10.82 -19.34 30.17
N TRP A 368 10.84 -18.62 31.31
CA TRP A 368 11.34 -17.25 31.42
C TRP A 368 12.10 -16.93 32.73
N LEU A 369 12.64 -17.94 33.42
CA LEU A 369 13.47 -17.75 34.63
C LEU A 369 14.75 -16.91 34.36
N ASP A 370 15.26 -16.92 33.12
CA ASP A 370 16.56 -16.32 32.76
C ASP A 370 16.48 -14.94 32.07
N VAL A 371 15.30 -14.31 32.00
CA VAL A 371 15.16 -12.96 31.41
C VAL A 371 15.30 -11.91 32.54
N PRO A 372 16.41 -11.14 32.61
CA PRO A 372 16.59 -10.06 33.55
C PRO A 372 15.95 -8.80 32.96
N ILE A 373 14.62 -8.80 32.90
CA ILE A 373 13.85 -7.56 32.82
C ILE A 373 13.43 -7.29 34.26
N ASP A 374 13.89 -6.17 34.82
CA ASP A 374 13.37 -5.70 36.10
C ASP A 374 11.86 -5.54 35.97
N VAL A 375 11.13 -6.14 36.90
CA VAL A 375 9.66 -6.35 36.82
C VAL A 375 8.88 -5.02 36.95
N ASP A 376 9.57 -3.88 37.04
CA ASP A 376 8.99 -2.57 37.35
C ASP A 376 8.88 -1.59 36.15
N ASP A 377 9.25 -2.00 34.92
CA ASP A 377 9.21 -1.14 33.72
C ASP A 377 7.80 -0.99 33.10
N TYR A 378 6.83 -0.55 33.90
CA TYR A 378 5.52 -0.12 33.38
C TYR A 378 5.68 1.16 32.55
N GLU A 379 5.21 1.12 31.30
CA GLU A 379 5.23 2.28 30.39
C GLU A 379 3.82 2.62 29.92
N ILE A 380 3.44 3.90 30.02
CA ILE A 380 2.28 4.45 29.33
C ILE A 380 2.73 4.83 27.92
N ILE A 381 2.14 4.19 26.91
CA ILE A 381 2.46 4.38 25.51
C ILE A 381 1.53 5.44 24.94
N ASP A 382 2.14 6.45 24.31
CA ASP A 382 1.42 7.43 23.53
C ASP A 382 0.84 6.78 22.27
N LEU A 383 -0.49 6.82 22.17
CA LEU A 383 -1.26 6.29 21.05
C LEU A 383 -1.53 7.36 19.98
N PHE A 384 -1.07 8.60 20.18
CA PHE A 384 -1.26 9.66 19.21
C PHE A 384 -0.62 9.32 17.87
N ASN A 385 -1.43 9.44 16.81
CA ASN A 385 -1.01 9.30 15.43
C ASN A 385 -1.59 10.45 14.60
N TRP A 386 -0.72 11.40 14.24
CA TRP A 386 -1.11 12.57 13.45
C TRP A 386 -1.73 12.19 12.09
N GLN A 387 -1.38 11.03 11.52
CA GLN A 387 -1.95 10.54 10.27
C GLN A 387 -3.47 10.37 10.37
N ASN A 388 -3.96 9.93 11.53
CA ASN A 388 -5.40 9.84 11.79
C ASN A 388 -6.05 11.23 11.86
N SER A 389 -5.34 12.21 12.41
CA SER A 389 -5.83 13.59 12.54
C SER A 389 -5.93 14.32 11.20
N VAL A 390 -5.16 13.91 10.18
CA VAL A 390 -5.19 14.50 8.83
C VAL A 390 -5.96 13.67 7.80
N LYS A 391 -6.46 12.48 8.17
CA LYS A 391 -7.10 11.56 7.21
C LYS A 391 -8.22 12.23 6.42
N ASP A 392 -9.04 13.04 7.10
CA ASP A 392 -10.18 13.74 6.51
C ASP A 392 -9.87 15.22 6.18
N MET A 393 -8.58 15.58 6.11
CA MET A 393 -8.12 16.92 5.81
C MET A 393 -7.57 17.03 4.39
N ILE A 394 -7.75 18.19 3.79
CA ILE A 394 -7.27 18.55 2.46
C ILE A 394 -5.83 19.05 2.59
N SER A 395 -4.88 18.35 1.96
CA SER A 395 -3.48 18.83 1.90
C SER A 395 -3.38 20.14 1.12
N GLN A 396 -2.35 20.95 1.38
CA GLN A 396 -2.13 22.19 0.62
C GLN A 396 -2.09 21.98 -0.90
N ILE A 397 -1.47 20.89 -1.36
CA ILE A 397 -1.41 20.56 -2.80
C ILE A 397 -2.84 20.34 -3.32
N GLU A 398 -3.67 19.64 -2.57
CA GLU A 398 -5.05 19.40 -2.95
C GLU A 398 -5.89 20.68 -2.89
N PHE A 399 -5.66 21.52 -1.87
CA PHE A 399 -6.29 22.82 -1.76
C PHE A 399 -5.98 23.69 -2.99
N VAL A 400 -4.71 23.78 -3.39
CA VAL A 400 -4.26 24.50 -4.61
C VAL A 400 -5.02 24.02 -5.85
N ARG A 401 -5.17 22.69 -6.00
CA ARG A 401 -5.93 22.08 -7.12
C ARG A 401 -7.42 22.43 -7.07
N MET A 402 -8.02 22.50 -5.89
CA MET A 402 -9.43 22.82 -5.73
C MET A 402 -9.78 24.27 -6.09
N VAL A 403 -8.84 25.21 -5.94
CA VAL A 403 -9.12 26.65 -6.13
C VAL A 403 -8.62 27.24 -7.45
N ASP A 404 -7.94 26.45 -8.28
CA ASP A 404 -7.32 26.90 -9.54
C ASP A 404 -6.37 28.10 -9.36
N VAL A 405 -5.49 28.01 -8.34
CA VAL A 405 -4.50 29.04 -8.05
C VAL A 405 -3.11 28.43 -8.18
N GLN A 406 -2.12 29.23 -8.57
CA GLN A 406 -0.73 28.78 -8.60
C GLN A 406 -0.23 28.43 -7.19
N SER A 407 0.48 27.31 -7.05
CA SER A 407 1.01 26.84 -5.75
C SER A 407 1.80 27.93 -5.03
N GLU A 408 2.62 28.68 -5.76
CA GLU A 408 3.48 29.75 -5.24
C GLU A 408 2.68 30.89 -4.58
N THR A 409 1.45 31.11 -5.04
CA THR A 409 0.56 32.13 -4.46
C THR A 409 0.04 31.66 -3.11
N VAL A 410 -0.40 30.40 -3.01
CA VAL A 410 -0.84 29.81 -1.74
C VAL A 410 0.32 29.70 -0.76
N ASP A 411 1.50 29.27 -1.20
CA ASP A 411 2.73 29.23 -0.40
C ASP A 411 3.06 30.61 0.20
N ARG A 412 3.00 31.66 -0.62
CA ARG A 412 3.23 33.04 -0.17
C ARG A 412 2.17 33.48 0.84
N TYR A 413 0.90 33.17 0.60
CA TYR A 413 -0.18 33.59 1.51
C TYR A 413 -0.12 32.88 2.86
N ILE A 414 0.32 31.63 2.90
CA ILE A 414 0.57 30.92 4.16
C ILE A 414 1.76 31.57 4.89
N LYS A 415 2.85 31.85 4.17
CA LYS A 415 4.05 32.50 4.74
C LYS A 415 3.76 33.90 5.28
N ASP A 416 2.92 34.66 4.59
CA ASP A 416 2.47 36.00 4.99
C ASP A 416 1.41 35.96 6.13
N GLY A 417 0.96 34.77 6.56
CA GLY A 417 -0.10 34.60 7.56
C GLY A 417 -1.52 34.95 7.08
N LYS A 418 -1.70 35.19 5.78
CA LYS A 418 -2.99 35.53 5.13
C LYS A 418 -3.91 34.33 4.98
N ILE A 419 -3.33 33.14 4.85
CA ILE A 419 -4.02 31.86 4.91
C ILE A 419 -3.47 31.10 6.11
N LYS A 420 -4.35 30.68 7.01
CA LYS A 420 -3.99 29.89 8.18
C LYS A 420 -4.40 28.44 7.96
N PRO A 421 -3.45 27.49 7.90
CA PRO A 421 -3.76 26.06 7.90
C PRO A 421 -4.43 25.64 9.22
N ASP A 422 -5.38 24.72 9.15
CA ASP A 422 -6.02 24.13 10.33
C ASP A 422 -5.06 23.23 11.11
N LEU A 423 -4.16 22.55 10.38
CA LEU A 423 -3.04 21.82 10.95
C LEU A 423 -1.80 22.08 10.12
N SER A 424 -0.69 22.35 10.80
CA SER A 424 0.63 22.39 10.17
C SER A 424 1.50 21.34 10.83
N VAL A 425 1.96 20.39 10.03
CA VAL A 425 2.84 19.30 10.45
C VAL A 425 4.26 19.67 10.07
N PRO A 426 5.17 19.88 11.05
CA PRO A 426 6.57 20.10 10.75
C PRO A 426 7.17 18.86 10.09
N PHE A 427 8.01 19.12 9.09
CA PHE A 427 8.61 18.10 8.27
C PHE A 427 10.11 18.37 8.08
N GLY A 428 10.92 17.76 8.95
CA GLY A 428 12.33 18.12 9.14
C GLY A 428 12.50 19.58 9.61
N ASP A 429 13.70 20.11 9.50
CA ASP A 429 14.03 21.43 10.07
C ASP A 429 13.44 22.63 9.32
N LYS A 430 13.00 22.45 8.07
CA LYS A 430 12.71 23.57 7.15
C LYS A 430 11.41 23.48 6.37
N ARG A 431 10.66 22.38 6.46
CA ARG A 431 9.41 22.21 5.70
C ARG A 431 8.24 22.04 6.66
N MET A 432 7.08 22.50 6.22
CA MET A 432 5.82 22.31 6.91
C MET A 432 4.84 21.75 5.89
N PHE A 433 4.13 20.68 6.26
CA PHE A 433 2.95 20.24 5.52
C PHE A 433 1.72 20.93 6.11
N HIS A 434 0.95 21.58 5.25
CA HIS A 434 -0.22 22.33 5.65
C HIS A 434 -1.48 21.56 5.24
N TYR A 435 -2.41 21.43 6.17
CA TYR A 435 -3.67 20.72 6.01
C TYR A 435 -4.83 21.64 6.38
N PHE A 436 -5.91 21.51 5.62
CA PHE A 436 -7.10 22.33 5.72
C PHE A 436 -8.33 21.45 5.87
N ARG A 437 -9.30 21.85 6.68
CA ARG A 437 -10.63 21.25 6.68
C ARG A 437 -11.39 21.72 5.45
N GLU A 438 -12.35 20.93 4.98
CA GLU A 438 -13.16 21.29 3.81
C GLU A 438 -13.87 22.65 3.98
N GLU A 439 -14.40 22.92 5.17
CA GLU A 439 -15.03 24.20 5.50
C GLU A 439 -14.04 25.36 5.41
N SER A 440 -12.80 25.18 5.90
CA SER A 440 -11.74 26.18 5.82
C SER A 440 -11.36 26.48 4.38
N VAL A 441 -11.22 25.45 3.54
CA VAL A 441 -11.00 25.62 2.09
C VAL A 441 -12.12 26.44 1.45
N ARG A 442 -13.38 26.14 1.77
CA ARG A 442 -14.55 26.89 1.26
C ARG A 442 -14.55 28.35 1.70
N ASN A 443 -14.22 28.61 2.95
CA ASN A 443 -14.16 29.95 3.52
C ASN A 443 -13.02 30.78 2.90
N ILE A 444 -11.83 30.19 2.76
CA ILE A 444 -10.68 30.85 2.14
C ILE A 444 -10.99 31.16 0.67
N ALA A 445 -11.55 30.19 -0.07
CA ALA A 445 -11.93 30.41 -1.46
C ALA A 445 -12.93 31.57 -1.59
N LYS A 446 -13.97 31.62 -0.75
CA LYS A 446 -14.93 32.72 -0.72
C LYS A 446 -14.29 34.06 -0.37
N GLN A 447 -13.35 34.08 0.59
CA GLN A 447 -12.66 35.29 1.02
C GLN A 447 -11.82 35.92 -0.11
N TYR A 448 -11.13 35.10 -0.89
CA TYR A 448 -10.26 35.57 -1.98
C TYR A 448 -10.94 35.58 -3.35
N GLY A 449 -12.25 35.26 -3.41
CA GLY A 449 -13.00 35.15 -4.67
C GLY A 449 -12.48 34.03 -5.57
N TRP A 450 -11.90 32.98 -4.98
CA TRP A 450 -11.43 31.81 -5.71
C TRP A 450 -12.56 30.81 -5.95
N ASP A 451 -12.41 30.12 -7.06
CA ASP A 451 -13.53 29.56 -7.78
C ASP A 451 -13.44 28.02 -7.69
N LEU A 452 -14.06 27.44 -6.65
CA LEU A 452 -13.88 26.03 -6.28
C LEU A 452 -14.27 25.06 -7.39
N ILE A 453 -13.34 24.19 -7.77
CA ILE A 453 -13.58 23.04 -8.62
C ILE A 453 -14.11 21.89 -7.76
N THR A 454 -15.35 21.49 -8.01
CA THR A 454 -16.02 20.36 -7.36
C THR A 454 -16.44 19.34 -8.40
N PRO A 455 -16.64 18.06 -8.04
CA PRO A 455 -17.19 17.04 -8.96
C PRO A 455 -18.47 17.49 -9.69
N GLN A 456 -19.28 18.34 -9.05
CA GLN A 456 -20.53 18.85 -9.61
C GLN A 456 -20.29 19.87 -10.73
N ASN A 457 -19.33 20.79 -10.58
CA ASN A 457 -19.11 21.89 -11.54
C ASN A 457 -17.87 21.69 -12.44
N MET A 458 -17.10 20.61 -12.24
CA MET A 458 -15.83 20.38 -12.93
C MET A 458 -15.96 20.33 -14.45
N ALA A 459 -17.05 19.73 -14.97
CA ALA A 459 -17.33 19.69 -16.41
C ALA A 459 -17.64 21.09 -16.98
N ASP A 460 -18.49 21.86 -16.31
CA ASP A 460 -18.84 23.23 -16.74
C ASP A 460 -17.60 24.14 -16.70
N LYS A 461 -16.75 23.97 -15.67
CA LYS A 461 -15.48 24.69 -15.56
C LYS A 461 -14.49 24.30 -16.64
N PHE A 462 -14.44 23.03 -17.01
CA PHE A 462 -13.62 22.56 -18.12
C PHE A 462 -14.06 23.19 -19.44
N MET A 463 -15.36 23.19 -19.74
CA MET A 463 -15.91 23.84 -20.94
C MET A 463 -15.63 25.33 -20.95
N LYS A 464 -15.94 26.04 -19.85
CA LYS A 464 -15.64 27.46 -19.71
C LYS A 464 -14.13 27.75 -19.86
N PHE A 465 -13.28 26.88 -19.33
CA PHE A 465 -11.83 27.02 -19.47
C PHE A 465 -11.42 26.92 -20.94
N ILE A 466 -11.96 25.96 -21.69
CA ILE A 466 -11.69 25.81 -23.14
C ILE A 466 -12.20 27.04 -23.90
N GLU A 467 -13.42 27.50 -23.63
CA GLU A 467 -14.04 28.65 -24.30
C GLU A 467 -13.31 29.97 -24.05
N THR A 468 -12.78 30.17 -22.84
CA THR A 468 -12.09 31.40 -22.43
C THR A 468 -10.58 31.32 -22.55
N MET A 469 -10.05 30.18 -23.01
CA MET A 469 -8.63 29.95 -23.11
C MET A 469 -7.99 30.92 -24.10
N ASP A 470 -6.90 31.57 -23.69
CA ASP A 470 -6.09 32.34 -24.62
C ASP A 470 -5.55 31.46 -25.76
N MET A 471 -5.98 31.80 -26.99
CA MET A 471 -5.66 31.13 -28.25
C MET A 471 -4.38 31.66 -28.89
N SER A 472 -3.65 32.57 -28.22
CA SER A 472 -2.39 33.14 -28.72
C SER A 472 -1.34 32.08 -29.08
N PHE A 473 -1.43 30.86 -28.50
CA PHE A 473 -0.55 29.75 -28.83
C PHE A 473 -1.33 28.47 -29.15
N SER A 474 -0.91 27.78 -30.22
CA SER A 474 -1.60 26.60 -30.76
C SER A 474 -1.47 25.35 -29.89
N TYR A 475 -0.51 25.29 -28.96
CA TYR A 475 -0.21 24.05 -28.25
C TYR A 475 -1.37 23.51 -27.40
N LYS A 476 -2.19 24.35 -26.76
CA LYS A 476 -3.32 23.86 -25.94
C LYS A 476 -4.47 23.33 -26.81
N PRO A 477 -4.91 24.03 -27.88
CA PRO A 477 -5.87 23.47 -28.83
C PRO A 477 -5.37 22.19 -29.51
N VAL A 478 -4.08 22.11 -29.86
CA VAL A 478 -3.49 20.91 -30.46
C VAL A 478 -3.54 19.73 -29.49
N LEU A 479 -3.27 19.95 -28.19
CA LEU A 479 -3.44 18.91 -27.16
C LEU A 479 -4.87 18.40 -27.08
N LEU A 480 -5.84 19.30 -26.99
CA LEU A 480 -7.25 18.91 -26.88
C LEU A 480 -7.74 18.19 -28.12
N LYS A 481 -7.32 18.63 -29.31
CA LYS A 481 -7.66 17.98 -30.58
C LYS A 481 -7.04 16.59 -30.70
N ALA A 482 -5.78 16.43 -30.31
CA ALA A 482 -5.12 15.12 -30.26
C ALA A 482 -5.87 14.16 -29.32
N ILE A 483 -6.27 14.63 -28.13
CA ILE A 483 -7.04 13.82 -27.19
C ILE A 483 -8.39 13.45 -27.81
N TYR A 484 -9.13 14.42 -28.36
CA TYR A 484 -10.44 14.17 -28.95
C TYR A 484 -10.41 13.17 -30.12
N GLU A 485 -9.41 13.28 -31.00
CA GLU A 485 -9.31 12.42 -32.19
C GLU A 485 -8.88 10.98 -31.86
N TYR A 486 -8.06 10.78 -30.81
CA TYR A 486 -7.46 9.49 -30.49
C TYR A 486 -7.95 8.87 -29.16
N MET A 487 -8.86 9.54 -28.44
CA MET A 487 -9.40 8.99 -27.19
C MET A 487 -10.29 7.76 -27.45
N ASP A 488 -10.16 6.76 -26.59
CA ASP A 488 -11.02 5.58 -26.57
C ASP A 488 -12.42 5.89 -25.98
N SER A 489 -13.27 4.86 -25.90
CA SER A 489 -14.62 4.98 -25.32
C SER A 489 -14.65 5.36 -23.83
N ASN A 490 -13.48 5.43 -23.17
CA ASN A 490 -13.31 5.81 -21.78
C ASN A 490 -12.61 7.17 -21.62
N GLY A 491 -12.34 7.89 -22.72
CA GLY A 491 -11.67 9.19 -22.69
C GLY A 491 -10.15 9.09 -22.53
N ARG A 492 -9.53 7.96 -22.86
CA ARG A 492 -8.08 7.71 -22.73
C ARG A 492 -7.38 7.73 -24.08
N VAL A 493 -6.22 8.37 -24.13
CA VAL A 493 -5.35 8.42 -25.31
C VAL A 493 -3.94 7.96 -24.94
N ALA A 494 -3.26 7.23 -25.82
CA ALA A 494 -1.86 6.90 -25.62
C ALA A 494 -1.00 8.15 -25.83
N LEU A 495 -0.07 8.42 -24.91
CA LEU A 495 0.85 9.54 -25.00
C LEU A 495 1.69 9.51 -26.29
N PRO A 496 2.16 8.34 -26.80
CA PRO A 496 2.80 8.28 -28.11
C PRO A 496 1.94 8.80 -29.26
N ASP A 497 0.62 8.53 -29.25
CA ASP A 497 -0.30 9.03 -30.29
C ASP A 497 -0.43 10.55 -30.21
N VAL A 498 -0.51 11.11 -28.99
CA VAL A 498 -0.50 12.56 -28.78
C VAL A 498 0.82 13.18 -29.26
N VAL A 499 1.96 12.53 -29.00
CA VAL A 499 3.28 12.99 -29.46
C VAL A 499 3.34 13.00 -30.99
N ASP A 500 2.91 11.93 -31.63
CA ASP A 500 2.94 11.78 -33.08
C ASP A 500 2.01 12.82 -33.73
N TYR A 501 0.84 13.06 -33.14
CA TYR A 501 -0.06 14.12 -33.58
C TYR A 501 0.58 15.52 -33.53
N PHE A 502 1.28 15.84 -32.45
CA PHE A 502 1.98 17.13 -32.32
C PHE A 502 3.05 17.29 -33.40
N ILE A 503 3.80 16.23 -33.69
CA ILE A 503 4.83 16.25 -34.72
C ILE A 503 4.19 16.48 -36.08
N ASP A 504 3.19 15.67 -36.44
CA ASP A 504 2.51 15.76 -37.73
C ASP A 504 1.87 17.13 -37.93
N PHE A 505 1.20 17.67 -36.91
CA PHE A 505 0.57 19.00 -36.97
C PHE A 505 1.58 20.12 -37.24
N TYR A 506 2.71 20.15 -36.52
CA TYR A 506 3.68 21.24 -36.67
C TYR A 506 4.56 21.10 -37.91
N GLU A 507 4.86 19.88 -38.35
CA GLU A 507 5.58 19.64 -39.61
C GLU A 507 4.70 19.92 -40.84
N ASP A 508 3.40 19.58 -40.80
CA ASP A 508 2.45 19.94 -41.84
C ASP A 508 2.36 21.47 -42.02
N ARG A 509 2.33 22.21 -40.92
CA ARG A 509 2.33 23.69 -40.97
C ARG A 509 3.56 24.24 -41.69
N LYS A 510 4.75 23.69 -41.39
CA LYS A 510 6.00 24.08 -42.06
C LYS A 510 5.98 23.72 -43.53
N ALA A 511 5.50 22.53 -43.88
CA ALA A 511 5.40 22.09 -45.27
C ALA A 511 4.54 23.06 -46.10
N HIS A 512 3.51 23.66 -45.48
CA HIS A 512 2.65 24.69 -46.08
C HIS A 512 3.20 26.13 -45.94
N GLY A 513 4.46 26.30 -45.54
CA GLY A 513 5.10 27.62 -45.40
C GLY A 513 4.56 28.47 -44.24
N MET A 514 3.81 27.89 -43.31
CA MET A 514 3.30 28.58 -42.12
C MET A 514 4.30 28.53 -40.97
N ILE A 515 4.20 29.51 -40.07
CA ILE A 515 4.92 29.50 -38.80
C ILE A 515 4.36 28.36 -37.93
N ALA A 516 5.23 27.45 -37.48
CA ALA A 516 4.86 26.32 -36.64
C ALA A 516 4.47 26.82 -35.24
N GLU A 517 5.35 27.59 -34.59
CA GLU A 517 5.12 28.21 -33.27
C GLU A 517 6.09 29.40 -33.08
N LYS A 518 6.25 29.93 -31.86
CA LYS A 518 7.21 30.99 -31.53
C LYS A 518 8.63 30.64 -31.99
N PRO A 519 9.46 31.65 -32.28
CA PRO A 519 10.86 31.46 -32.67
C PRO A 519 11.68 30.57 -31.73
N ASN A 520 11.38 30.60 -30.42
CA ASN A 520 12.13 29.84 -29.42
C ASN A 520 11.66 28.39 -29.25
N SER A 521 10.52 28.02 -29.84
CA SER A 521 9.93 26.70 -29.73
C SER A 521 10.76 25.62 -30.40
N ILE A 522 10.76 24.42 -29.81
CA ILE A 522 11.40 23.26 -30.42
C ILE A 522 10.79 22.97 -31.80
N TYR A 523 9.48 23.15 -31.94
CA TYR A 523 8.77 22.93 -33.20
C TYR A 523 9.22 23.90 -34.28
N GLN A 524 9.52 25.16 -33.96
CA GLN A 524 10.01 26.15 -34.94
C GLN A 524 11.49 25.94 -35.28
N LYS A 525 12.33 25.56 -34.31
CA LYS A 525 13.77 25.34 -34.50
C LYS A 525 14.10 24.06 -35.28
N GLY A 526 13.25 23.04 -35.19
CA GLY A 526 13.51 21.73 -35.80
C GLY A 526 14.58 20.93 -35.04
N GLY A 527 14.91 19.73 -35.56
CA GLY A 527 15.99 18.89 -35.00
C GLY A 527 15.71 18.27 -33.63
N TYR A 528 14.44 18.19 -33.21
CA TYR A 528 14.02 17.62 -31.95
C TYR A 528 13.72 16.12 -32.06
N THR A 529 13.85 15.39 -30.95
CA THR A 529 13.46 13.97 -30.89
C THR A 529 12.01 13.81 -30.40
N LYS A 530 11.41 12.62 -30.60
CA LYS A 530 10.10 12.29 -30.00
C LYS A 530 10.07 12.50 -28.48
N LYS A 531 11.18 12.21 -27.78
CA LYS A 531 11.30 12.42 -26.33
C LYS A 531 11.31 13.89 -25.95
N ASP A 532 11.90 14.76 -26.77
CA ASP A 532 11.88 16.21 -26.53
C ASP A 532 10.46 16.77 -26.67
N VAL A 533 9.71 16.27 -27.65
CA VAL A 533 8.29 16.61 -27.85
C VAL A 533 7.44 16.13 -26.68
N GLU A 534 7.60 14.87 -26.25
CA GLU A 534 6.89 14.32 -25.09
C GLU A 534 7.14 15.17 -23.84
N LYS A 535 8.42 15.45 -23.54
CA LYS A 535 8.81 16.28 -22.40
C LYS A 535 8.21 17.68 -22.50
N ASN A 536 8.20 18.27 -23.70
CA ASN A 536 7.60 19.57 -23.94
C ASN A 536 6.10 19.55 -23.64
N ILE A 537 5.33 18.66 -24.27
CA ILE A 537 3.87 18.51 -24.07
C ILE A 537 3.53 18.36 -22.59
N LEU A 538 4.23 17.48 -21.89
CA LEU A 538 4.00 17.18 -20.47
C LEU A 538 4.24 18.39 -19.57
N SER A 539 5.28 19.18 -19.87
CA SER A 539 5.58 20.40 -19.13
C SER A 539 4.65 21.56 -19.49
N ASN A 540 4.29 21.69 -20.76
CA ASN A 540 3.38 22.70 -21.30
C ASN A 540 2.89 22.21 -22.68
N PRO A 541 1.58 21.98 -22.88
CA PRO A 541 0.48 22.47 -22.04
C PRO A 541 -0.07 21.53 -20.99
N PHE A 542 0.26 20.24 -21.04
CA PHE A 542 -0.44 19.22 -20.27
C PHE A 542 -0.48 19.51 -18.77
N LYS A 543 0.64 20.01 -18.21
CA LYS A 543 0.77 20.30 -16.78
C LYS A 543 -0.35 21.18 -16.24
N ARG A 544 -0.77 22.19 -17.01
CA ARG A 544 -1.86 23.10 -16.60
C ARG A 544 -3.20 22.39 -16.49
N PHE A 545 -3.51 21.51 -17.44
CA PHE A 545 -4.73 20.71 -17.39
C PHE A 545 -4.69 19.66 -16.27
N GLU A 546 -3.50 19.11 -16.00
CA GLU A 546 -3.26 18.17 -14.89
C GLU A 546 -3.47 18.84 -13.52
N ASP A 547 -2.95 20.06 -13.35
CA ASP A 547 -3.08 20.81 -12.10
C ASP A 547 -4.54 21.17 -11.78
N MET A 548 -5.36 21.40 -12.81
CA MET A 548 -6.80 21.64 -12.68
C MET A 548 -7.65 20.36 -12.57
N ARG A 549 -7.00 19.18 -12.55
CA ARG A 549 -7.65 17.86 -12.63
C ARG A 549 -8.55 17.68 -13.86
N PHE A 550 -8.33 18.42 -14.94
CA PHE A 550 -9.09 18.25 -16.18
C PHE A 550 -8.60 17.06 -16.99
N LEU A 551 -7.29 16.89 -17.03
CA LEU A 551 -6.64 15.73 -17.61
C LEU A 551 -5.82 15.02 -16.53
N MET A 552 -5.64 13.71 -16.68
CA MET A 552 -4.84 12.88 -15.79
C MET A 552 -3.81 12.12 -16.60
N ARG A 553 -2.64 11.88 -16.02
CA ARG A 553 -1.60 11.06 -16.64
C ARG A 553 -1.41 9.76 -15.87
N CYS A 554 -1.54 8.64 -16.58
CA CYS A 554 -1.10 7.35 -16.07
C CYS A 554 0.34 7.09 -16.54
N LYS A 555 1.29 7.20 -15.62
CA LYS A 555 2.72 6.98 -15.95
C LYS A 555 3.03 5.53 -16.30
N ASP A 556 2.31 4.57 -15.72
CA ASP A 556 2.58 3.14 -15.91
C ASP A 556 2.15 2.60 -17.28
N VAL A 557 1.18 3.28 -17.92
CA VAL A 557 0.60 2.87 -19.21
C VAL A 557 0.94 3.90 -20.30
N GLU A 558 1.64 4.97 -19.94
CA GLU A 558 1.92 6.12 -20.82
C GLU A 558 0.65 6.65 -21.49
N THR A 559 -0.45 6.80 -20.73
CA THR A 559 -1.71 7.34 -21.25
C THR A 559 -2.05 8.68 -20.61
N VAL A 560 -2.72 9.51 -21.38
CA VAL A 560 -3.43 10.70 -20.92
C VAL A 560 -4.93 10.39 -20.92
N GLU A 561 -5.64 10.84 -19.89
CA GLU A 561 -7.07 10.57 -19.71
C GLU A 561 -7.81 11.88 -19.40
N VAL A 562 -8.94 12.10 -20.07
CA VAL A 562 -9.89 13.13 -19.64
C VAL A 562 -10.50 12.69 -18.32
N ASN A 563 -10.56 13.57 -17.33
CA ASN A 563 -11.10 13.21 -16.03
C ASN A 563 -12.48 12.52 -16.19
N PRO A 564 -12.68 11.31 -15.63
CA PRO A 564 -13.90 10.53 -15.82
C PRO A 564 -15.18 11.27 -15.44
N ILE A 565 -15.12 12.19 -14.48
CA ILE A 565 -16.26 13.01 -14.07
C ILE A 565 -16.64 13.99 -15.17
N ILE A 566 -15.64 14.60 -15.83
CA ILE A 566 -15.83 15.47 -16.99
C ILE A 566 -16.35 14.63 -18.15
N PHE A 567 -15.63 13.56 -18.50
CA PHE A 567 -15.94 12.72 -19.65
C PHE A 567 -17.37 12.16 -19.62
N ARG A 568 -17.86 11.71 -18.46
CA ARG A 568 -19.25 11.23 -18.30
C ARG A 568 -20.31 12.32 -18.48
N LYS A 569 -19.95 13.58 -18.30
CA LYS A 569 -20.86 14.73 -18.43
C LYS A 569 -20.82 15.37 -19.81
N LEU A 570 -19.74 15.17 -20.56
CA LEU A 570 -19.64 15.65 -21.94
C LEU A 570 -20.65 14.92 -22.83
N THR A 571 -21.39 15.68 -23.63
CA THR A 571 -22.25 15.14 -24.68
C THR A 571 -21.48 15.08 -25.99
N ARG A 572 -22.03 14.41 -27.02
CA ARG A 572 -21.43 14.41 -28.37
C ARG A 572 -21.36 15.82 -29.00
N LYS A 573 -22.11 16.78 -28.46
CA LYS A 573 -22.16 18.16 -28.96
C LYS A 573 -21.08 19.04 -28.31
N ASP A 574 -20.66 18.70 -27.10
CA ASP A 574 -19.56 19.35 -26.38
C ASP A 574 -18.22 18.82 -26.90
#